data_AF-A0A8W8I0E7-F1
#
_entry.id   AF-A0A8W8I0E7-F1
#
_cell.length_a   1.000
_cell.length_b   1.000
_cell.length_c   1.000
_cell.angle_alpha   90.00
_cell.angle_beta   90.00
_cell.angle_gamma   90.00
#
_symmetry.space_group_name_H-M   'P 1'
#
loop_
_entity.id
_entity.type
_entity.pdbx_description
1 polymer ?
#
loop_
_entity_poly.entity_id
_entity_poly.type
_entity_poly.pdbx_seq_one_letter_code
_entity_poly.pdbx_strand_id
1 'polypeptide(L)'
;LRCTLSDCLQSFTELEELEESELYMCSTCKKKQRSTKKFWIRRLPNVLCLHIKRFRWQSFFRVKLETFVEFPLEGLNMHKYILDNLHETRGSGSGSNEYDLAAVVVHHGSGAGSGHYTSYARHEGQWFHFNDSTVTPCEPETVAKCKAYILFYIRRQFKVPDYLSIRNGK
;
A
#
# COMPACT_ATOMS: atom_id res chain seq x y z
N LEU A 1 -11.58 15.60 5.75
CA LEU A 1 -10.21 15.04 5.65
C LEU A 1 -10.22 13.92 4.61
N ARG A 2 -9.74 14.20 3.40
CA ARG A 2 -9.63 13.25 2.28
C ARG A 2 -8.27 13.46 1.63
N CYS A 3 -7.63 12.38 1.22
CA CYS A 3 -6.43 12.40 0.37
C CYS A 3 -6.49 11.22 -0.60
N THR A 4 -5.52 11.14 -1.50
CA THR A 4 -5.35 10.03 -2.43
C THR A 4 -4.22 9.10 -1.97
N LEU A 5 -4.20 7.87 -2.50
CA LEU A 5 -3.09 6.94 -2.34
C LEU A 5 -1.80 7.54 -2.91
N SER A 6 -1.91 8.30 -4.00
CA SER A 6 -0.77 9.02 -4.59
C SER A 6 -0.17 10.05 -3.63
N ASP A 7 -1.00 10.77 -2.87
CA ASP A 7 -0.51 11.70 -1.84
C ASP A 7 0.24 10.95 -0.74
N CYS A 8 -0.25 9.78 -0.34
CA CYS A 8 0.40 8.93 0.66
C CYS A 8 1.76 8.40 0.17
N LEU A 9 1.82 7.94 -1.08
CA LEU A 9 3.06 7.46 -1.71
C LEU A 9 4.06 8.60 -1.92
N GLN A 10 3.59 9.79 -2.31
CA GLN A 10 4.42 10.97 -2.43
C GLN A 10 5.02 11.34 -1.07
N SER A 11 4.19 11.47 -0.03
CA SER A 11 4.64 11.75 1.33
C SER A 11 5.65 10.71 1.84
N PHE A 12 5.47 9.42 1.52
CA PHE A 12 6.43 8.37 1.88
C PHE A 12 7.81 8.53 1.22
N THR A 13 7.86 9.09 0.02
CA THR A 13 9.10 9.27 -0.77
C THR A 13 9.67 10.70 -0.74
N GLU A 14 9.03 11.60 0.00
CA GLU A 14 9.46 12.98 0.14
C GLU A 14 10.75 13.10 0.96
N LEU A 15 11.50 14.18 0.74
CA LEU A 15 12.67 14.50 1.55
C LEU A 15 12.18 15.04 2.90
N GLU A 16 12.50 14.35 3.99
CA GLU A 16 12.17 14.78 5.35
C GLU A 16 13.43 15.28 6.08
N GLU A 17 13.30 16.32 6.90
CA GLU A 17 14.32 16.67 7.90
C GLU A 17 14.10 15.81 9.14
N LEU A 18 15.18 15.21 9.67
CA LEU A 18 15.12 14.44 10.90
C LEU A 18 14.86 15.35 12.10
N GLU A 19 13.99 14.90 13.01
CA GLU A 19 13.70 15.59 14.26
C GLU A 19 14.93 15.65 15.18
N GLU A 20 14.91 16.52 16.19
CA GLU A 20 16.01 16.65 17.17
C GLU A 20 16.28 15.35 17.96
N SER A 21 15.25 14.53 18.15
CA SER A 21 15.36 13.20 18.75
C SER A 21 16.05 12.19 17.84
N GLU A 22 16.09 12.44 16.53
CA GLU A 22 16.55 11.54 15.47
C GLU A 22 17.84 12.01 14.78
N LEU A 23 18.57 12.98 15.35
CA LEU A 23 19.80 13.53 14.76
C LEU A 23 20.81 12.44 14.38
N TYR A 24 21.28 12.50 13.15
CA TYR A 24 22.18 11.49 12.58
C TYR A 24 23.63 11.75 12.98
N MET A 25 24.37 10.67 13.29
CA MET A 25 25.80 10.74 13.61
C MET A 25 26.61 10.89 12.32
N CYS A 26 27.09 12.11 12.05
CA CYS A 26 27.90 12.36 10.85
C CYS A 26 29.31 11.77 11.02
N SER A 27 29.70 10.88 10.10
CA SER A 27 31.02 10.22 10.11
C SER A 27 32.18 11.19 9.89
N THR A 28 31.95 12.34 9.24
CA THR A 28 32.96 13.39 9.03
C THR A 28 33.02 14.36 10.21
N CYS A 29 31.88 14.88 10.68
CA CYS A 29 31.85 15.85 11.78
C CYS A 29 32.09 15.22 13.16
N LYS A 30 31.96 13.90 13.29
CA LYS A 30 32.06 13.13 14.54
C LYS A 30 31.08 13.59 15.63
N LYS A 31 29.91 14.11 15.24
CA LYS A 31 28.83 14.54 16.14
C LYS A 31 27.47 14.36 15.49
N LYS A 32 26.42 14.36 16.32
CA LYS A 32 25.02 14.39 15.87
C LYS A 32 24.76 15.70 15.11
N GLN A 33 24.13 15.60 13.95
CA GLN A 33 23.82 16.73 13.07
C GLN A 33 22.38 16.66 12.60
N ARG A 34 21.82 17.82 12.26
CA ARG A 34 20.59 17.87 11.46
C ARG A 34 20.91 17.25 10.11
N SER A 35 20.02 16.39 9.64
CA SER A 35 20.22 15.63 8.41
C SER A 35 18.87 15.42 7.76
N THR A 36 18.90 15.24 6.45
CA THR A 36 17.72 14.90 5.67
C THR A 36 17.72 13.42 5.35
N LYS A 37 16.53 12.87 5.17
CA LYS A 37 16.29 11.48 4.82
C LYS A 37 15.26 11.42 3.71
N LYS A 38 15.44 10.48 2.79
CA LYS A 38 14.52 10.24 1.68
C LYS A 38 14.46 8.76 1.38
N PHE A 39 13.26 8.25 1.09
CA PHE A 39 13.08 6.89 0.62
C PHE A 39 12.84 6.85 -0.89
N TRP A 40 13.23 5.73 -1.50
CA TRP A 40 12.90 5.40 -2.89
C TRP A 40 12.65 3.90 -3.00
N ILE A 41 11.83 3.50 -3.98
CA ILE A 41 11.55 2.09 -4.23
C ILE A 41 12.58 1.56 -5.24
N ARG A 42 13.50 0.70 -4.79
CA ARG A 42 14.51 0.09 -5.68
C ARG A 42 13.90 -0.93 -6.65
N ARG A 43 12.97 -1.76 -6.18
CA ARG A 43 12.38 -2.84 -6.97
C ARG A 43 10.91 -3.02 -6.62
N LEU A 44 10.06 -3.03 -7.64
CA LEU A 44 8.65 -3.30 -7.49
C LEU A 44 8.37 -4.82 -7.52
N PRO A 45 7.57 -5.35 -6.58
CA PRO A 45 7.17 -6.76 -6.54
C PRO A 45 6.04 -7.04 -7.54
N ASN A 46 5.81 -8.31 -7.90
CA ASN A 46 4.65 -8.67 -8.72
C ASN A 46 3.31 -8.50 -7.97
N VAL A 47 3.33 -8.67 -6.65
CA VAL A 47 2.22 -8.38 -5.74
C VAL A 47 2.69 -7.29 -4.78
N LEU A 48 2.12 -6.10 -4.90
CA LEU A 48 2.41 -4.93 -4.09
C LEU A 48 1.43 -4.85 -2.93
N CYS A 49 1.95 -4.95 -1.70
CA CYS A 49 1.17 -4.79 -0.48
C CYS A 49 1.41 -3.39 0.09
N LEU A 50 0.36 -2.58 0.17
CA LEU A 50 0.39 -1.22 0.71
C LEU A 50 -0.42 -1.15 1.99
N HIS A 51 0.24 -0.83 3.11
CA HIS A 51 -0.40 -0.62 4.40
C HIS A 51 -0.57 0.87 4.69
N ILE A 52 -1.81 1.31 4.88
CA ILE A 52 -2.13 2.67 5.31
C ILE A 52 -1.97 2.73 6.84
N LYS A 53 -0.96 3.49 7.31
CA LYS A 53 -0.64 3.66 8.73
C LYS A 53 -1.73 4.45 9.47
N ARG A 54 -2.87 3.82 9.73
CA ARG A 54 -4.04 4.45 10.36
C ARG A 54 -3.90 4.66 11.86
N PHE A 55 -2.95 4.04 12.54
CA PHE A 55 -2.84 4.19 13.99
C PHE A 55 -1.61 5.01 14.36
N ARG A 56 -1.83 6.07 15.12
CA ARG A 56 -0.75 6.86 15.72
C ARG A 56 -0.92 6.92 17.22
N TRP A 57 0.20 7.07 17.92
CA TRP A 57 0.19 7.36 19.35
C TRP A 57 -0.26 8.80 19.59
N GLN A 58 -1.14 8.98 20.55
CA GLN A 58 -1.50 10.28 21.11
C GLN A 58 -1.42 10.15 22.63
N SER A 59 -0.34 10.68 23.19
CA SER A 59 0.03 10.50 24.60
C SER A 59 -0.01 9.02 25.02
N PHE A 60 -1.00 8.60 25.82
CA PHE A 60 -1.08 7.26 26.40
C PHE A 60 -1.94 6.27 25.61
N PHE A 61 -2.60 6.69 24.52
CA PHE A 61 -3.49 5.83 23.75
C PHE A 61 -3.23 5.92 22.24
N ARG A 62 -3.63 4.86 21.52
CA ARG A 62 -3.55 4.82 20.05
C ARG A 62 -4.87 5.30 19.46
N VAL A 63 -4.79 6.29 18.58
CA VAL A 63 -5.94 6.82 17.85
C VAL A 63 -5.92 6.33 16.42
N LYS A 64 -7.08 5.90 15.93
CA LYS A 64 -7.28 5.55 14.53
C LYS A 64 -7.61 6.79 13.70
N LEU A 65 -6.89 6.95 12.60
CA LEU A 65 -7.10 7.95 11.58
C LEU A 65 -8.22 7.49 10.64
N GLU A 66 -9.31 8.25 10.67
CA GLU A 66 -10.52 8.01 9.87
C GLU A 66 -10.50 8.72 8.51
N THR A 67 -9.36 9.34 8.14
CA THR A 67 -9.15 9.97 6.83
C THR A 67 -9.51 9.01 5.70
N PHE A 68 -10.39 9.46 4.80
CA PHE A 68 -10.69 8.70 3.60
C PHE A 68 -9.52 8.82 2.62
N VAL A 69 -8.96 7.68 2.23
CA VAL A 69 -7.86 7.59 1.26
C VAL A 69 -8.44 7.02 -0.01
N GLU A 70 -8.52 7.82 -1.06
CA GLU A 70 -8.98 7.40 -2.37
C GLU A 70 -7.88 6.61 -3.09
N PHE A 71 -8.21 5.43 -3.61
CA PHE A 71 -7.28 4.56 -4.30
C PHE A 71 -7.89 4.05 -5.62
N PRO A 72 -7.08 3.90 -6.69
CA PRO A 72 -7.59 3.43 -7.97
C PRO A 72 -7.82 1.92 -7.94
N LEU A 73 -8.94 1.43 -8.49
CA LEU A 73 -9.14 -0.01 -8.67
C LEU A 73 -8.24 -0.57 -9.78
N GLU A 74 -7.89 0.25 -10.76
CA GLU A 74 -7.08 -0.14 -11.91
C GLU A 74 -6.06 0.95 -12.26
N GLY A 75 -4.92 0.56 -12.82
CA GLY A 75 -3.95 1.49 -13.38
C GLY A 75 -3.18 2.31 -12.34
N LEU A 76 -2.90 1.77 -11.14
CA LEU A 76 -1.97 2.40 -10.20
C LEU A 76 -0.57 2.43 -10.82
N ASN A 77 -0.11 3.62 -11.22
CA ASN A 77 1.20 3.81 -11.83
C ASN A 77 2.26 4.12 -10.75
N MET A 78 3.19 3.19 -10.57
CA MET A 78 4.26 3.29 -9.55
C MET A 78 5.57 3.91 -10.08
N HIS A 79 5.63 4.32 -11.36
CA HIS A 79 6.86 4.79 -11.99
C HIS A 79 7.48 6.01 -11.31
N LYS A 80 6.67 6.91 -10.75
CA LYS A 80 7.17 8.13 -10.09
C LYS A 80 7.92 7.89 -8.78
N TYR A 81 7.83 6.68 -8.21
CA TYR A 81 8.35 6.35 -6.89
C TYR A 81 9.59 5.45 -6.93
N ILE A 82 10.06 5.11 -8.14
CA ILE A 82 11.29 4.35 -8.37
C ILE A 82 12.44 5.29 -8.78
N LEU A 83 13.68 4.87 -8.56
CA LEU A 83 14.83 5.59 -9.11
C LEU A 83 14.98 5.30 -10.60
N ASP A 84 15.08 6.34 -11.42
CA ASP A 84 15.48 6.22 -12.81
C ASP A 84 16.96 5.78 -12.88
N ASN A 85 17.27 4.80 -13.73
CA ASN A 85 18.64 4.41 -14.12
C ASN A 85 19.45 3.48 -13.18
N LEU A 86 18.82 2.61 -12.38
CA LEU A 86 19.55 1.46 -11.80
C LEU A 86 19.37 0.22 -12.68
N HIS A 87 20.46 -0.45 -13.07
CA HIS A 87 20.45 -1.66 -13.91
C HIS A 87 19.57 -2.80 -13.35
N GLU A 88 19.25 -2.75 -12.05
CA GLU A 88 18.36 -3.69 -11.33
C GLU A 88 16.95 -3.13 -11.03
N THR A 89 16.72 -1.82 -11.23
CA THR A 89 15.34 -1.33 -11.30
C THR A 89 14.77 -1.94 -12.57
N ARG A 90 13.74 -2.78 -12.43
CA ARG A 90 13.03 -3.40 -13.56
C ARG A 90 12.20 -2.37 -14.35
N GLY A 91 12.79 -1.22 -14.67
CA GLY A 91 12.32 -0.19 -15.57
C GLY A 91 12.98 -0.24 -16.96
N SER A 92 14.06 -1.01 -17.15
CA SER A 92 14.76 -1.12 -18.45
C SER A 92 14.55 -2.45 -19.20
N GLY A 93 13.42 -3.13 -18.98
CA GLY A 93 13.11 -4.37 -19.71
C GLY A 93 11.62 -4.69 -19.70
N SER A 94 10.87 -4.04 -20.60
CA SER A 94 9.50 -4.37 -21.09
C SER A 94 8.34 -4.52 -20.08
N GLY A 95 8.52 -4.21 -18.80
CA GLY A 95 7.50 -4.36 -17.76
C GLY A 95 6.70 -3.09 -17.46
N SER A 96 5.37 -3.03 -17.63
CA SER A 96 4.57 -1.87 -17.17
C SER A 96 4.68 -1.72 -15.64
N ASN A 97 4.82 -0.49 -15.13
CA ASN A 97 4.80 -0.19 -13.69
C ASN A 97 3.37 0.02 -13.16
N GLU A 98 2.41 -0.60 -13.84
CA GLU A 98 0.98 -0.48 -13.58
C GLU A 98 0.48 -1.68 -12.80
N TYR A 99 -0.36 -1.39 -11.81
CA TYR A 99 -0.99 -2.39 -10.97
C TYR A 99 -2.50 -2.21 -10.94
N ASP A 100 -3.20 -3.32 -10.86
CA ASP A 100 -4.64 -3.36 -10.65
C ASP A 100 -4.93 -3.94 -9.25
N LEU A 101 -5.92 -3.38 -8.57
CA LEU A 101 -6.30 -3.81 -7.23
C LEU A 101 -6.88 -5.23 -7.29
N ALA A 102 -6.32 -6.12 -6.48
CA ALA A 102 -6.78 -7.50 -6.36
C ALA A 102 -7.59 -7.71 -5.08
N ALA A 103 -7.20 -7.05 -3.99
CA ALA A 103 -7.92 -7.12 -2.72
C ALA A 103 -7.68 -5.88 -1.86
N VAL A 104 -8.60 -5.62 -0.95
CA VAL A 104 -8.47 -4.61 0.09
C VAL A 104 -9.00 -5.16 1.42
N VAL A 105 -8.21 -4.98 2.48
CA VAL A 105 -8.62 -5.28 3.86
C VAL A 105 -9.09 -3.98 4.50
N VAL A 106 -10.20 -4.06 5.22
CA VAL A 106 -10.81 -2.96 5.96
C VAL A 106 -10.82 -3.30 7.44
N HIS A 107 -10.39 -2.34 8.27
CA HIS A 107 -10.52 -2.42 9.72
C HIS A 107 -11.68 -1.55 10.18
N HIS A 108 -12.68 -2.18 10.80
CA HIS A 108 -13.83 -1.56 11.43
C HIS A 108 -13.59 -1.36 12.94
N GLY A 109 -14.17 -0.31 13.52
CA GLY A 109 -13.92 0.06 14.91
C GLY A 109 -12.84 1.13 15.06
N SER A 110 -12.84 1.78 16.23
CA SER A 110 -12.04 2.97 16.54
C SER A 110 -10.72 2.68 17.25
N GLY A 111 -10.61 1.52 17.91
CA GLY A 111 -9.46 1.15 18.73
C GLY A 111 -8.37 0.44 17.95
N ALA A 112 -7.13 0.54 18.43
CA ALA A 112 -6.01 -0.24 17.89
C ALA A 112 -5.91 -1.66 18.46
N GLY A 113 -6.60 -1.93 19.58
CA GLY A 113 -6.63 -3.23 20.26
C GLY A 113 -7.97 -3.96 20.14
N SER A 114 -8.93 -3.40 19.40
CA SER A 114 -10.27 -3.97 19.20
C SER A 114 -10.85 -3.45 17.89
N GLY A 115 -11.53 -4.31 17.17
CA GLY A 115 -12.18 -3.99 15.92
C GLY A 115 -12.62 -5.25 15.18
N HIS A 116 -13.04 -5.07 13.93
CA HIS A 116 -13.43 -6.16 13.06
C HIS A 116 -12.75 -6.02 11.70
N TYR A 117 -12.24 -7.11 11.15
CA TYR A 117 -11.57 -7.09 9.85
C TYR A 117 -12.45 -7.78 8.80
N THR A 118 -12.69 -7.09 7.70
CA THR A 118 -13.31 -7.68 6.51
C THR A 118 -12.43 -7.44 5.30
N SER A 119 -12.65 -8.16 4.20
CA SER A 119 -11.94 -7.90 2.96
C SER A 119 -12.87 -7.84 1.75
N TYR A 120 -12.46 -7.09 0.75
CA TYR A 120 -13.00 -7.19 -0.60
C TYR A 120 -11.92 -7.80 -1.48
N ALA A 121 -12.25 -8.79 -2.30
CA ALA A 121 -11.30 -9.38 -3.24
C ALA A 121 -11.97 -9.66 -4.58
N ARG A 122 -11.19 -9.57 -5.65
CA ARG A 122 -11.63 -9.84 -7.03
C ARG A 122 -11.33 -11.29 -7.40
N HIS A 123 -12.33 -12.01 -7.87
CA HIS A 123 -12.23 -13.37 -8.38
C HIS A 123 -12.96 -13.45 -9.74
N GLU A 124 -12.27 -13.95 -10.77
CA GLU A 124 -12.82 -14.08 -12.14
C GLU A 124 -13.48 -12.80 -12.68
N GLY A 125 -12.94 -11.63 -12.32
CA GLY A 125 -13.46 -10.32 -12.74
C GLY A 125 -14.56 -9.73 -11.87
N GLN A 126 -15.11 -10.49 -10.92
CA GLN A 126 -16.16 -10.06 -10.01
C GLN A 126 -15.63 -9.77 -8.60
N TRP A 127 -16.17 -8.75 -7.93
CA TRP A 127 -15.81 -8.41 -6.57
C TRP A 127 -16.72 -9.11 -5.55
N PHE A 128 -16.10 -9.60 -4.48
CA PHE A 128 -16.77 -10.22 -3.35
C PHE A 128 -16.33 -9.56 -2.05
N HIS A 129 -17.28 -9.38 -1.13
CA HIS A 129 -17.05 -9.01 0.25
C HIS A 129 -16.98 -10.27 1.11
N PHE A 130 -15.88 -10.42 1.84
CA PHE A 130 -15.63 -11.50 2.77
C PHE A 130 -15.73 -10.94 4.19
N ASN A 131 -16.73 -11.42 4.91
CA ASN A 131 -17.02 -11.06 6.29
C ASN A 131 -17.15 -12.35 7.11
N ASP A 132 -16.03 -12.81 7.66
CA ASP A 132 -15.90 -14.09 8.34
C ASP A 132 -16.40 -15.27 7.47
N SER A 133 -17.46 -15.95 7.91
CA SER A 133 -18.08 -17.06 7.19
C SER A 133 -18.99 -16.63 6.02
N THR A 134 -19.18 -15.33 5.83
CA THR A 134 -20.12 -14.78 4.84
C THR A 134 -19.36 -14.22 3.65
N VAL A 135 -19.75 -14.66 2.45
CA VAL A 135 -19.21 -14.15 1.18
C VAL A 135 -20.36 -13.65 0.33
N THR A 136 -20.32 -12.38 -0.07
CA THR A 136 -21.38 -11.76 -0.89
C THR A 136 -20.79 -11.01 -2.07
N PRO A 137 -21.36 -11.12 -3.28
CA PRO A 137 -21.05 -10.24 -4.40
C PRO A 137 -21.17 -8.76 -4.00
N CYS A 138 -20.35 -7.90 -4.60
CA CYS A 138 -20.45 -6.46 -4.41
C CYS A 138 -20.00 -5.68 -5.65
N GLU A 139 -20.49 -4.45 -5.77
CA GLU A 139 -20.14 -3.56 -6.88
C GLU A 139 -18.77 -2.91 -6.68
N PRO A 140 -18.00 -2.65 -7.76
CA PRO A 140 -16.71 -1.94 -7.70
C PRO A 140 -16.79 -0.61 -6.94
N GLU A 141 -17.88 0.14 -7.06
CA GLU A 141 -18.10 1.41 -6.39
C GLU A 141 -18.17 1.26 -4.86
N THR A 142 -18.62 0.10 -4.38
CA THR A 142 -18.60 -0.24 -2.95
C THR A 142 -17.17 -0.39 -2.46
N VAL A 143 -16.35 -1.09 -3.24
CA VAL A 143 -14.93 -1.31 -2.94
C VAL A 143 -14.18 0.03 -2.93
N ALA A 144 -14.39 0.88 -3.94
CA ALA A 144 -13.73 2.19 -4.06
C ALA A 144 -14.06 3.17 -2.91
N LYS A 145 -15.20 2.98 -2.24
CA LYS A 145 -15.65 3.82 -1.11
C LYS A 145 -15.26 3.27 0.26
N CYS A 146 -14.60 2.11 0.34
CA CYS A 146 -14.23 1.51 1.61
C CYS A 146 -13.06 2.27 2.29
N LYS A 147 -12.98 2.20 3.63
CA LYS A 147 -11.86 2.76 4.39
C LYS A 147 -10.69 1.78 4.43
N ALA A 148 -9.99 1.67 3.31
CA ALA A 148 -8.88 0.73 3.11
C ALA A 148 -7.85 0.79 4.24
N TYR A 149 -7.45 -0.37 4.74
CA TYR A 149 -6.36 -0.53 5.72
C TYR A 149 -5.11 -1.14 5.06
N ILE A 150 -5.29 -2.22 4.31
CA ILE A 150 -4.24 -2.85 3.49
C ILE A 150 -4.78 -3.04 2.08
N LEU A 151 -4.00 -2.62 1.08
CA LEU A 151 -4.32 -2.76 -0.34
C LEU A 151 -3.36 -3.78 -0.96
N PHE A 152 -3.89 -4.73 -1.72
CA PHE A 152 -3.13 -5.70 -2.49
C PHE A 152 -3.31 -5.40 -3.98
N TYR A 153 -2.21 -5.03 -4.62
CA TYR A 153 -2.13 -4.66 -6.03
C TYR A 153 -1.33 -5.73 -6.78
N ILE A 154 -1.84 -6.21 -7.91
CA ILE A 154 -1.13 -7.16 -8.77
C ILE A 154 -0.65 -6.42 -10.02
N ARG A 155 0.62 -6.63 -10.38
CA ARG A 155 1.21 -6.03 -11.58
C ARG A 155 0.45 -6.53 -12.81
N ARG A 156 -0.01 -5.62 -13.67
CA ARG A 156 -0.91 -5.95 -14.80
C ARG A 156 -0.34 -7.03 -15.76
N GLN A 157 0.97 -7.04 -15.93
CA GLN A 157 1.66 -8.01 -16.80
C GLN A 157 2.08 -9.30 -16.08
N PHE A 158 1.85 -9.42 -14.78
CA PHE A 158 2.19 -10.61 -14.04
C PHE A 158 1.17 -11.71 -14.35
N LYS A 159 1.67 -12.81 -14.92
CA LYS A 159 0.93 -14.06 -15.03
C LYS A 159 1.38 -14.98 -13.91
N VAL A 160 0.44 -15.51 -13.14
CA VAL A 160 0.72 -16.58 -12.19
C VAL A 160 1.24 -17.77 -12.98
N PRO A 161 2.43 -18.31 -12.65
CA PRO A 161 2.94 -19.50 -13.32
C PRO A 161 1.97 -20.68 -13.20
N ASP A 162 1.88 -21.50 -14.25
CA ASP A 162 0.91 -22.62 -14.33
C ASP A 162 1.06 -23.69 -13.23
N TYR A 163 2.21 -23.73 -12.55
CA TYR A 163 2.42 -24.64 -11.42
C TYR A 163 1.91 -24.08 -10.07
N LEU A 164 1.62 -22.78 -10.01
CA LEU A 164 1.01 -22.11 -8.86
C LEU A 164 -0.47 -21.78 -9.08
N SER A 165 -0.97 -21.95 -10.31
CA SER A 165 -2.40 -21.83 -10.55
C SER A 165 -3.11 -22.98 -9.85
N ILE A 166 -4.08 -22.65 -9.00
CA ILE A 166 -4.98 -23.63 -8.42
C ILE A 166 -5.74 -24.22 -9.61
N ARG A 167 -5.38 -25.44 -10.02
CA ARG A 167 -6.22 -26.21 -10.93
C ARG A 167 -7.50 -26.46 -10.13
N ASN A 168 -8.61 -25.88 -10.55
CA ASN A 168 -9.92 -26.28 -10.07
C ASN A 168 -10.03 -27.79 -10.31
N GLY A 169 -9.79 -28.56 -9.25
CA GLY A 169 -10.07 -29.99 -9.21
C GLY A 169 -11.57 -30.14 -9.40
N LYS A 170 -11.95 -31.03 -10.32
CA LYS A 170 -13.32 -31.51 -10.46
C LYS A 170 -13.86 -32.01 -9.13
#